data_AF-A0A7M1Q6J9-F1
#
_entry.id   AF-A0A7M1Q6J9-F1
#
_cell.length_a   1.000
_cell.length_b   1.000
_cell.length_c   1.000
_cell.angle_alpha   90.00
_cell.angle_beta   90.00
_cell.angle_gamma   90.00
#
_symmetry.space_group_name_H-M   'P 1'
#
loop_
_entity.id
_entity.type
_entity.pdbx_description
1 polymer ?
#
loop_
_entity_poly.entity_id
_entity_poly.type
_entity_poly.pdbx_seq_one_letter_code
_entity_poly.pdbx_strand_id
1 'polypeptide(L)'
;MEALLSWLGETALSEWVRLTRWGYASINALHVLGIALLLGTIVALDLRLLGWRKRLPPRELGRLLQPVAVVGLLLAMATGSLLFLADPSGYAVMPLFLLKLALIALAIGNALLLNLRPGLANATPRRLRLAGMLSLLLWPAVVLAGRFLAFVED
;
A
#
# COMPACT_ATOMS: atom_id res chain seq x y z
N MET A 1 -4.41 -16.12 20.09
CA MET A 1 -4.67 -14.93 19.23
C MET A 1 -5.11 -13.76 20.09
N GLU A 2 -6.20 -13.91 20.87
CA GLU A 2 -6.71 -12.82 21.72
C GLU A 2 -5.68 -12.29 22.74
N ALA A 3 -4.95 -13.16 23.43
CA ALA A 3 -3.90 -12.76 24.38
C ALA A 3 -2.75 -11.96 23.73
N LEU A 4 -2.49 -12.15 22.43
CA LEU A 4 -1.49 -11.38 21.70
C LEU A 4 -2.02 -9.99 21.32
N LEU A 5 -3.29 -9.92 20.88
CA LEU A 5 -3.94 -8.68 20.51
C LEU A 5 -4.15 -7.77 21.74
N SER A 6 -4.51 -8.34 22.89
CA SER A 6 -4.62 -7.59 24.15
C SER A 6 -3.27 -7.04 24.60
N TRP A 7 -2.21 -7.87 24.55
CA TRP A 7 -0.86 -7.44 24.90
C TRP A 7 -0.35 -6.32 23.97
N LEU A 8 -0.62 -6.40 22.67
CA LEU A 8 -0.29 -5.33 21.72
C LEU A 8 -1.04 -4.03 22.06
N GLY A 9 -2.29 -4.10 22.50
CA GLY A 9 -3.10 -2.95 22.89
C GLY A 9 -2.60 -2.23 24.16
N GLU A 10 -1.95 -2.95 25.07
CA GLU A 10 -1.45 -2.42 26.36
C GLU A 10 -0.05 -1.79 26.29
N THR A 11 0.61 -1.81 25.13
CA THR A 11 1.95 -1.21 25.01
C THR A 11 1.91 0.32 25.11
N ALA A 12 2.96 0.91 25.69
CA ALA A 12 3.13 2.37 25.76
C ALA A 12 3.08 3.06 24.39
N LEU A 13 3.43 2.33 23.32
CA LEU A 13 3.31 2.81 21.94
C LEU A 13 1.84 2.92 21.52
N SER A 14 1.04 1.88 21.75
CA SER A 14 -0.41 1.88 21.49
C SER A 14 -1.12 2.95 22.31
N GLU A 15 -0.73 3.10 23.58
CA GLU A 15 -1.26 4.15 24.44
C GLU A 15 -0.88 5.56 23.94
N TRP A 16 0.37 5.79 23.50
CA TRP A 16 0.78 7.08 22.92
C TRP A 16 0.03 7.42 21.64
N VAL A 17 -0.16 6.44 20.75
CA VAL A 17 -0.96 6.56 19.52
C VAL A 17 -2.41 6.92 19.86
N ARG A 18 -3.00 6.32 20.91
CA ARG A 18 -4.39 6.56 21.33
C ARG A 18 -4.58 7.88 22.09
N LEU A 19 -3.64 8.25 22.97
CA LEU A 19 -3.82 9.34 23.94
C LEU A 19 -3.33 10.69 23.44
N THR A 20 -2.39 10.75 22.49
CA THR A 20 -1.89 12.03 21.97
C THR A 20 -2.47 12.35 20.59
N ARG A 21 -3.34 13.37 20.54
CA ARG A 21 -3.94 13.88 19.28
C ARG A 21 -2.91 14.10 18.17
N TRP A 22 -1.72 14.56 18.53
CA TRP A 22 -0.64 14.86 17.59
C TRP A 22 0.16 13.62 17.19
N GLY A 23 0.23 12.59 18.05
CA GLY A 23 0.83 11.30 17.72
C GLY A 23 0.03 10.60 16.62
N TYR A 24 -1.28 10.43 16.85
CA TYR A 24 -2.18 9.87 15.83
C TYR A 24 -2.17 10.69 14.53
N ALA A 25 -2.31 12.02 14.61
CA ALA A 25 -2.31 12.88 13.43
C ALA A 25 -1.01 12.80 12.63
N SER A 26 0.15 12.77 13.30
CA SER A 26 1.45 12.68 12.64
C SER A 26 1.66 11.32 11.95
N ILE A 27 1.26 10.22 12.61
CA ILE A 27 1.33 8.88 12.00
C ILE A 27 0.41 8.81 10.79
N ASN A 28 -0.82 9.33 10.91
CA ASN A 28 -1.77 9.36 9.81
C ASN A 28 -1.24 10.20 8.63
N ALA A 29 -0.65 11.37 8.89
CA ALA A 29 -0.02 12.19 7.87
C ALA A 29 1.14 11.46 7.16
N LEU A 30 2.01 10.77 7.91
CA LEU A 30 3.08 9.94 7.34
C LEU A 30 2.53 8.75 6.54
N HIS A 31 1.43 8.15 6.98
CA HIS A 31 0.74 7.08 6.25
C HIS A 31 0.24 7.57 4.89
N VAL A 32 -0.45 8.71 4.88
CA VAL A 32 -0.93 9.34 3.64
C VAL A 32 0.23 9.75 2.73
N LEU A 33 1.33 10.25 3.27
CA LEU A 33 2.54 10.56 2.50
C LEU A 33 3.11 9.31 1.83
N GLY A 34 3.21 8.19 2.57
CA GLY A 34 3.65 6.90 2.02
C GLY A 34 2.76 6.41 0.89
N ILE A 35 1.44 6.51 1.06
CA ILE A 35 0.45 6.21 0.02
C ILE A 35 0.63 7.13 -1.20
N ALA A 36 0.84 8.42 -1.00
CA ALA A 36 1.01 9.39 -2.09
C ALA A 36 2.27 9.09 -2.93
N LEU A 37 3.39 8.78 -2.26
CA LEU A 37 4.63 8.38 -2.93
C LEU A 37 4.44 7.10 -3.74
N LEU A 38 3.77 6.11 -3.14
CA LEU A 38 3.48 4.82 -3.77
C LEU A 38 2.54 4.97 -4.96
N LEU A 39 1.38 5.58 -4.77
CA LEU A 39 0.36 5.70 -5.80
C LEU A 39 0.83 6.61 -6.94
N GLY A 40 1.52 7.72 -6.63
CA GLY A 40 2.04 8.64 -7.64
C GLY A 40 3.08 7.98 -8.56
N THR A 41 3.99 7.17 -8.00
CA THR A 41 5.00 6.45 -8.77
C THR A 41 4.40 5.30 -9.58
N ILE A 42 3.45 4.56 -8.99
CA ILE A 42 2.75 3.45 -9.66
C ILE A 42 1.92 3.96 -10.84
N VAL A 43 1.12 5.00 -10.65
CA VAL A 43 0.32 5.58 -11.74
C VAL A 43 1.21 6.03 -12.89
N ALA A 44 2.32 6.73 -12.60
CA ALA A 44 3.26 7.17 -13.62
C ALA A 44 3.91 5.99 -14.38
N LEU A 45 4.35 4.94 -13.67
CA LEU A 45 4.96 3.77 -14.28
C LEU A 45 3.94 2.96 -15.10
N ASP A 46 2.76 2.69 -14.56
CA ASP A 46 1.76 1.82 -15.19
C ASP A 46 1.12 2.45 -16.41
N LEU A 47 0.82 3.75 -16.38
CA LEU A 47 0.37 4.46 -17.59
C LEU A 47 1.41 4.36 -18.70
N ARG A 48 2.70 4.40 -18.35
CA ARG A 48 3.77 4.16 -19.31
C ARG A 48 3.76 2.71 -19.82
N LEU A 49 3.50 1.71 -18.98
CA LEU A 49 3.35 0.31 -19.41
C LEU A 49 2.16 0.09 -20.34
N LEU A 50 1.08 0.86 -20.17
CA LEU A 50 -0.08 0.87 -21.06
C LEU A 50 0.21 1.52 -22.43
N GLY A 51 1.35 2.18 -22.58
CA GLY A 51 1.81 2.77 -23.83
C GLY A 51 1.61 4.28 -23.92
N TRP A 52 1.28 4.95 -22.82
CA TRP A 52 1.29 6.41 -22.77
C TRP A 52 2.73 6.92 -22.82
N ARG A 53 2.99 8.02 -23.56
CA ARG A 53 4.34 8.61 -23.74
C ARG A 53 5.44 7.58 -24.09
N LYS A 54 5.28 6.86 -25.21
CA LYS A 54 6.20 5.81 -25.71
C LYS A 54 7.69 6.21 -25.81
N ARG A 55 8.00 7.51 -25.86
CA ARG A 55 9.38 8.04 -25.96
C ARG A 55 10.23 7.80 -24.71
N LEU A 56 9.62 7.57 -23.53
CA LEU A 56 10.35 7.31 -22.29
C LEU A 56 10.65 5.80 -22.17
N PRO A 57 11.88 5.32 -22.00
CA PRO A 57 12.13 3.88 -21.83
C PRO A 57 11.55 3.36 -20.50
N PRO A 58 10.75 2.27 -20.47
CA PRO A 58 10.16 1.74 -19.22
C PRO A 58 11.21 1.38 -18.17
N ARG A 59 12.40 0.96 -18.61
CA ARG A 59 13.53 0.59 -17.74
C ARG A 59 14.08 1.79 -16.98
N GLU A 60 14.26 2.93 -17.64
CA GLU A 60 14.80 4.14 -17.01
C GLU A 60 13.79 4.71 -16.02
N LEU A 61 12.52 4.76 -16.42
CA LEU A 61 11.44 5.17 -15.54
C LEU A 61 11.32 4.24 -14.32
N GLY A 62 11.42 2.93 -14.53
CA GLY A 62 11.43 1.94 -13.46
C GLY A 62 12.59 2.14 -12.48
N ARG A 63 13.81 2.41 -12.96
CA ARG A 63 14.98 2.67 -12.09
C ARG A 63 14.80 3.87 -11.16
N LEU A 64 14.05 4.88 -11.60
CA LEU A 64 13.76 6.06 -10.79
C LEU A 64 12.56 5.83 -9.86
N LEU A 65 11.46 5.32 -10.40
CA LEU A 65 10.19 5.26 -9.68
C LEU A 65 10.06 4.06 -8.75
N GLN A 66 10.66 2.91 -9.07
CA GLN A 66 10.53 1.70 -8.23
C GLN A 66 11.12 1.89 -6.83
N PRO A 67 12.31 2.49 -6.62
CA PRO A 67 12.82 2.76 -5.28
C PRO A 67 11.89 3.68 -4.47
N VAL A 68 11.34 4.72 -5.11
CA VAL A 68 10.40 5.63 -4.45
C VAL A 68 9.09 4.91 -4.08
N ALA A 69 8.60 4.04 -4.97
CA ALA A 69 7.45 3.18 -4.69
C ALA A 69 7.72 2.26 -3.49
N VAL A 70 8.90 1.63 -3.42
CA VAL A 70 9.29 0.77 -2.30
C VAL A 70 9.36 1.57 -0.99
N VAL A 71 9.98 2.75 -0.99
CA VAL A 71 10.04 3.61 0.20
C VAL A 71 8.63 4.03 0.63
N GLY A 72 7.77 4.44 -0.30
CA GLY A 72 6.38 4.80 -0.02
C GLY A 72 5.59 3.62 0.57
N LEU A 73 5.75 2.42 0.01
CA LEU A 73 5.14 1.19 0.52
C LEU A 73 5.61 0.87 1.95
N LEU A 74 6.92 0.89 2.18
CA LEU A 74 7.49 0.59 3.51
C LEU A 74 7.03 1.60 4.55
N LEU A 75 6.99 2.90 4.20
CA LEU A 75 6.47 3.95 5.06
C LEU A 75 4.99 3.73 5.37
N ALA A 76 4.17 3.45 4.36
CA ALA A 76 2.74 3.18 4.52
C ALA A 76 2.47 1.92 5.35
N MET A 77 3.25 0.84 5.16
CA MET A 77 3.15 -0.38 5.96
C MET A 77 3.54 -0.12 7.41
N ALA A 78 4.67 0.54 7.68
CA ALA A 78 5.12 0.82 9.04
C ALA A 78 4.11 1.69 9.80
N THR A 79 3.66 2.79 9.20
CA THR A 79 2.67 3.69 9.81
C THR A 79 1.28 3.06 9.88
N GLY A 80 0.89 2.24 8.89
CA GLY A 80 -0.37 1.51 8.91
C GLY A 80 -0.44 0.48 10.04
N SER A 81 0.67 -0.19 10.32
CA SER A 81 0.80 -1.07 11.50
C SER A 81 0.65 -0.29 12.80
N LEU A 82 1.22 0.92 12.90
CA LEU A 82 1.03 1.77 14.08
C LEU A 82 -0.43 2.24 14.24
N LEU A 83 -1.12 2.55 13.15
CA LEU A 83 -2.55 2.90 13.19
C LEU A 83 -3.41 1.71 13.60
N PHE A 84 -3.08 0.50 13.13
CA PHE A 84 -3.74 -0.73 13.54
C PHE A 84 -3.61 -0.98 15.06
N LEU A 85 -2.50 -0.58 15.68
CA LEU A 85 -2.30 -0.70 17.12
C LEU A 85 -3.27 0.15 17.97
N ALA A 86 -4.01 1.10 17.37
CA ALA A 86 -5.01 1.88 18.08
C ALA A 86 -6.23 1.05 18.51
N ASP A 87 -6.63 0.06 17.69
CA ASP A 87 -7.65 -0.94 18.03
C ASP A 87 -7.39 -2.27 17.28
N PRO A 88 -6.41 -3.08 17.74
CA PRO A 88 -6.05 -4.32 17.07
C PRO A 88 -7.21 -5.31 17.01
N SER A 89 -8.01 -5.38 18.08
CA SER A 89 -9.15 -6.28 18.22
C SER A 89 -10.27 -5.94 17.25
N GLY A 90 -10.66 -4.66 17.16
CA GLY A 90 -11.71 -4.21 16.24
C GLY A 90 -11.31 -4.40 14.79
N TYR A 91 -10.08 -4.01 14.42
CA TYR A 91 -9.62 -4.17 13.03
C TYR A 91 -9.42 -5.64 12.63
N ALA A 92 -8.95 -6.52 13.52
CA ALA A 92 -8.66 -7.92 13.17
C ALA A 92 -9.89 -8.72 12.74
N VAL A 93 -11.07 -8.40 13.30
CA VAL A 93 -12.33 -9.08 12.95
C VAL A 93 -13.10 -8.36 11.85
N MET A 94 -12.70 -7.15 11.48
CA MET A 94 -13.40 -6.33 10.49
C MET A 94 -13.21 -6.87 9.06
N PRO A 95 -14.28 -7.32 8.36
CA PRO A 95 -14.15 -7.89 7.03
C PRO A 95 -13.50 -6.94 6.01
N LEU A 96 -13.79 -5.64 6.13
CA LEU A 96 -13.23 -4.61 5.24
C LEU A 96 -11.72 -4.44 5.43
N PHE A 97 -11.22 -4.58 6.67
CA PHE A 97 -9.79 -4.56 6.96
C PHE A 97 -9.09 -5.78 6.36
N LEU A 98 -9.68 -6.97 6.52
CA LEU A 98 -9.16 -8.20 5.91
C LEU A 98 -9.14 -8.11 4.38
N LEU A 99 -10.19 -7.55 3.76
CA LEU A 99 -10.22 -7.28 2.33
C LEU A 99 -9.09 -6.33 1.91
N LYS A 100 -8.85 -5.25 2.66
CA LYS A 100 -7.73 -4.32 2.39
C LYS A 100 -6.39 -5.05 2.40
N LEU A 101 -6.14 -5.93 3.38
CA LEU A 101 -4.91 -6.72 3.45
C LEU A 101 -4.77 -7.69 2.27
N ALA A 102 -5.87 -8.35 1.87
CA ALA A 102 -5.89 -9.23 0.70
C ALA A 102 -5.57 -8.46 -0.60
N LEU A 103 -6.16 -7.28 -0.78
CA LEU A 103 -5.89 -6.40 -1.93
C LEU A 103 -4.43 -5.94 -1.96
N ILE A 104 -3.84 -5.58 -0.80
CA ILE A 104 -2.42 -5.24 -0.68
C ILE A 104 -1.54 -6.44 -1.11
N ALA A 105 -1.85 -7.64 -0.61
CA ALA A 105 -1.11 -8.85 -0.96
C ALA A 105 -1.18 -9.15 -2.47
N LEU A 106 -2.35 -9.00 -3.09
CA LEU A 106 -2.54 -9.15 -4.54
C LEU A 106 -1.76 -8.08 -5.32
N ALA A 107 -1.77 -6.82 -4.87
CA ALA A 107 -1.06 -5.72 -5.52
C ALA A 107 0.47 -5.93 -5.49
N ILE A 108 1.01 -6.31 -4.32
CA ILE A 108 2.42 -6.66 -4.16
C ILE A 108 2.75 -7.89 -5.00
N GLY A 109 1.90 -8.93 -4.99
CA GLY A 109 2.06 -10.13 -5.80
C GLY A 109 2.13 -9.81 -7.29
N ASN A 110 1.24 -8.95 -7.81
CA ASN A 110 1.27 -8.48 -9.19
C ASN A 110 2.59 -7.77 -9.54
N ALA A 111 3.06 -6.88 -8.66
CA ALA A 111 4.32 -6.17 -8.86
C ALA A 111 5.54 -7.12 -8.82
N LEU A 112 5.58 -8.05 -7.88
CA LEU A 112 6.64 -9.06 -7.78
C LEU A 112 6.64 -9.97 -9.01
N LEU A 113 5.48 -10.48 -9.41
CA LEU A 113 5.34 -11.31 -10.60
C LEU A 113 5.82 -10.60 -11.86
N LEU A 114 5.63 -9.29 -11.99
CA LEU A 114 6.16 -8.51 -13.11
C LEU A 114 7.69 -8.36 -13.08
N ASN A 115 8.26 -8.15 -11.88
CA ASN A 115 9.69 -7.94 -11.69
C ASN A 115 10.51 -9.25 -11.66
N LEU A 116 9.88 -10.38 -11.36
CA LEU A 116 10.46 -11.72 -11.54
C LEU A 116 10.70 -12.03 -13.03
N ARG A 117 11.68 -12.91 -13.29
CA ARG A 117 12.13 -13.30 -14.65
C ARG A 117 10.93 -13.53 -15.59
N PRO A 118 10.89 -12.92 -16.78
CA PRO A 118 11.95 -12.18 -17.48
C PRO A 118 12.27 -10.76 -16.94
N GLY A 119 11.51 -10.24 -15.97
CA GLY A 119 11.66 -8.88 -15.42
C GLY A 119 11.12 -7.79 -16.35
N LEU A 120 11.06 -6.54 -15.86
CA LEU A 120 10.44 -5.43 -16.56
C LEU A 120 11.03 -5.19 -17.98
N ALA A 121 12.34 -5.39 -18.14
CA ALA A 121 13.04 -5.12 -19.41
C ALA A 121 12.75 -6.16 -20.51
N ASN A 122 12.45 -7.39 -20.13
CA ASN A 122 12.30 -8.51 -21.07
C ASN A 122 10.87 -9.08 -21.09
N ALA A 123 9.93 -8.43 -20.40
CA ALA A 123 8.53 -8.81 -20.41
C ALA A 123 7.87 -8.45 -21.74
N THR A 124 6.95 -9.32 -22.20
CA THR A 124 6.19 -9.05 -23.42
C THR A 124 5.28 -7.82 -23.25
N PRO A 125 4.96 -7.07 -24.32
CA PRO A 125 4.07 -5.91 -24.23
C PRO A 125 2.70 -6.24 -23.62
N ARG A 126 2.16 -7.45 -23.90
CA ARG A 126 0.91 -7.93 -23.31
C ARG A 126 1.03 -8.09 -21.78
N ARG A 127 2.12 -8.68 -21.29
CA ARG A 127 2.38 -8.84 -19.85
C ARG A 127 2.54 -7.50 -19.15
N LEU A 128 3.27 -6.55 -19.76
CA LEU A 128 3.42 -5.19 -19.22
C LEU A 128 2.06 -4.49 -19.07
N ARG A 129 1.22 -4.56 -20.11
CA ARG A 129 -0.11 -3.94 -20.08
C ARG A 129 -1.01 -4.57 -19.02
N LEU A 130 -1.09 -5.90 -18.96
CA LEU A 130 -1.93 -6.60 -17.98
C LEU A 130 -1.49 -6.27 -16.54
N ALA A 131 -0.20 -6.31 -16.26
CA ALA A 131 0.32 -5.99 -14.93
C ALA A 131 0.04 -4.52 -14.55
N GLY A 132 0.20 -3.59 -15.50
CA GLY A 132 -0.14 -2.17 -15.28
C GLY A 132 -1.64 -1.94 -15.07
N MET A 133 -2.52 -2.61 -15.84
CA MET A 133 -3.98 -2.53 -15.63
C MET A 133 -4.38 -3.06 -14.26
N LEU A 134 -3.88 -4.24 -13.87
CA LEU A 134 -4.19 -4.83 -12.56
C LEU A 134 -3.71 -3.93 -11.42
N SER A 135 -2.50 -3.39 -11.54
CA SER A 135 -1.94 -2.47 -10.54
C SER A 135 -2.78 -1.20 -10.41
N LEU A 136 -3.19 -0.58 -11.53
CA LEU A 136 -4.07 0.60 -11.55
C LEU A 136 -5.49 0.33 -11.02
N LEU A 137 -5.93 -0.92 -10.92
CA LEU A 137 -7.20 -1.29 -10.29
C LEU A 137 -7.02 -1.60 -8.80
N LEU A 138 -5.99 -2.38 -8.46
CA LEU A 138 -5.74 -2.86 -7.11
C LEU A 138 -5.37 -1.73 -6.15
N TRP A 139 -4.46 -0.84 -6.52
CA TRP A 139 -3.99 0.22 -5.61
C TRP A 139 -5.08 1.23 -5.24
N PRO A 140 -5.90 1.75 -6.19
CA PRO A 140 -7.06 2.55 -5.81
C PRO A 140 -8.05 1.78 -4.93
N ALA A 141 -8.30 0.50 -5.20
CA ALA A 141 -9.16 -0.33 -4.36
C ALA A 141 -8.63 -0.44 -2.91
N VAL A 142 -7.31 -0.61 -2.72
CA VAL A 142 -6.67 -0.59 -1.39
C VAL A 142 -6.90 0.74 -0.66
N VAL A 143 -6.75 1.87 -1.37
CA VAL A 143 -6.95 3.21 -0.80
C VAL A 143 -8.41 3.43 -0.42
N LEU A 144 -9.34 3.05 -1.28
CA LEU A 144 -10.78 3.15 -1.03
C LEU A 144 -11.19 2.28 0.17
N ALA A 145 -10.77 1.02 0.19
CA ALA A 145 -11.03 0.12 1.33
C ALA A 145 -10.48 0.72 2.64
N GLY A 146 -9.27 1.29 2.61
CA GLY A 146 -8.68 1.96 3.76
C GLY A 146 -9.46 3.20 4.22
N ARG A 147 -9.93 4.03 3.29
CA ARG A 147 -10.70 5.24 3.63
C ARG A 147 -12.07 4.89 4.21
N PHE A 148 -12.68 3.80 3.73
CA PHE A 148 -13.99 3.34 4.17
C PHE A 148 -14.00 2.71 5.57
N LEU A 149 -12.85 2.28 6.10
CA LEU A 149 -12.76 1.80 7.50
C LEU A 149 -13.33 2.82 8.50
N ALA A 150 -13.07 4.11 8.27
CA ALA A 150 -13.54 5.19 9.13
C ALA A 150 -15.06 5.46 9.08
N PHE A 151 -15.81 4.76 8.22
CA PHE A 151 -17.27 4.90 8.09
C PHE A 151 -18.02 3.59 8.38
N VAL A 152 -17.29 2.52 8.72
CA VAL A 152 -17.85 1.18 9.02
C VAL A 152 -17.62 0.80 10.48
N GLU A 153 -16.88 1.62 11.24
CA GLU A 153 -16.91 1.62 12.71
C GLU A 153 -18.29 2.14 13.18
N ASP A 154 -19.18 1.22 13.57
CA ASP A 154 -20.36 1.49 14.41
C ASP A 154 -20.05 1.13 15.87
#